data_AF-A0A929FGW7-F1
#
_entry.id   AF-A0A929FGW7-F1
#
_cell.length_a   1.000
_cell.length_b   1.000
_cell.length_c   1.000
_cell.angle_alpha   90.00
_cell.angle_beta   90.00
_cell.angle_gamma   90.00
#
_symmetry.space_group_name_H-M   'P 1'
#
loop_
_entity.id
_entity.type
_entity.pdbx_description
1 polymer ?
#
loop_
_entity_poly.entity_id
_entity_poly.type
_entity_poly.pdbx_seq_one_letter_code
_entity_poly.pdbx_strand_id
1 'polypeptide(L)'
;MQSSFNSTNNLLANLWAKKYLKQLAFNEETSDRTSPLSDRDQIAERLMERLRFSSSQAWTKTDALLAKELPKHRIDTKLINPWKVAEDSHKLFEQACESYQNQVTPERFSVTISPQCGQLRHQHTAVDSRLLGFLSMQFHYTGTFLLEDLPAVERVLIADYFKVMDDHLYMPLQRLYDAAAQLPYEAPELVATRELLPLSTHIAEFIAAQVAENNPAYRCHSGKLNAPNVKISSIRDIEMFQIYLCLCVLENNIAAIQQELFPLCVMLYPPLKVRWSLVRQLVTALTYELQTRLTPESFSVFLPYLHSLQGLFSEEVFPEKDSVLTAQPTTRSFANYSPLAS
;
A
#
# COMPACT_ATOMS: atom_id res chain seq x y z
N MET A 1 5.35 48.61 -3.90
CA MET A 1 6.00 47.33 -4.25
C MET A 1 6.99 46.81 -3.20
N GLN A 2 7.62 47.63 -2.36
CA GLN A 2 8.53 47.15 -1.29
C GLN A 2 7.83 46.65 0.00
N SER A 3 6.56 46.98 0.26
CA SER A 3 5.86 46.55 1.49
C SER A 3 5.30 45.12 1.45
N SER A 4 4.99 44.59 0.24
CA SER A 4 4.45 43.23 0.07
C SER A 4 5.53 42.15 0.16
N PHE A 5 6.78 42.45 -0.23
CA PHE A 5 7.89 41.49 -0.17
C PHE A 5 8.34 41.22 1.27
N ASN A 6 8.22 42.21 2.17
CA ASN A 6 8.55 42.06 3.59
C ASN A 6 7.48 41.31 4.39
N SER A 7 6.21 41.30 3.98
CA SER A 7 5.17 40.57 4.72
C SER A 7 5.21 39.07 4.45
N THR A 8 5.47 38.65 3.21
CA THR A 8 5.55 37.23 2.83
C THR A 8 6.79 36.55 3.41
N ASN A 9 7.95 37.23 3.42
CA ASN A 9 9.17 36.70 4.05
C ASN A 9 9.03 36.61 5.57
N ASN A 10 8.38 37.58 6.22
CA ASN A 10 8.07 37.50 7.64
C ASN A 10 7.05 36.40 7.96
N LEU A 11 6.08 36.15 7.07
CA LEU A 11 5.13 35.05 7.23
C LEU A 11 5.82 33.69 7.10
N LEU A 12 6.68 33.52 6.10
CA LEU A 12 7.46 32.29 5.90
C LEU A 12 8.46 32.05 7.04
N ALA A 13 9.15 33.09 7.51
CA ALA A 13 10.04 33.00 8.67
C ALA A 13 9.28 32.62 9.95
N ASN A 14 8.07 33.18 10.16
CA ASN A 14 7.21 32.82 11.29
C ASN A 14 6.67 31.40 11.18
N LEU A 15 6.31 30.93 9.98
CA LEU A 15 5.86 29.55 9.76
C LEU A 15 7.00 28.56 9.98
N TRP A 16 8.21 28.89 9.52
CA TRP A 16 9.41 28.11 9.77
C TRP A 16 9.74 28.05 11.26
N ALA A 17 9.73 29.19 11.97
CA ALA A 17 9.98 29.25 13.41
C ALA A 17 8.94 28.48 14.22
N LYS A 18 7.65 28.57 13.86
CA LYS A 18 6.57 27.78 14.48
C LYS A 18 6.73 26.28 14.22
N LYS A 19 7.15 25.89 13.01
CA LYS A 19 7.44 24.50 12.67
C LYS A 19 8.64 23.96 13.44
N TYR A 20 9.70 24.75 13.56
CA TYR A 20 10.91 24.42 14.32
C TYR A 20 10.61 24.27 15.82
N LEU A 21 9.86 25.19 16.41
CA LEU A 21 9.44 25.09 17.81
C LEU A 21 8.48 23.93 18.07
N LYS A 22 7.58 23.61 17.13
CA LYS A 22 6.75 22.40 17.22
C LYS A 22 7.59 21.12 17.13
N GLN A 23 8.64 21.09 16.31
CA GLN A 23 9.59 19.97 16.29
C GLN A 23 10.37 19.84 17.59
N LEU A 24 10.75 20.95 18.22
CA LEU A 24 11.39 20.94 19.54
C LEU A 24 10.44 20.46 20.64
N ALA A 25 9.19 20.93 20.66
CA ALA A 25 8.18 20.49 21.63
C ALA A 25 7.79 19.01 21.42
N PHE A 26 7.72 18.55 20.17
CA PHE A 26 7.51 17.13 19.85
C PHE A 26 8.70 16.27 20.29
N ASN A 27 9.93 16.78 20.19
CA ASN A 27 11.13 16.11 20.70
C ASN A 27 11.19 16.11 22.25
N GLU A 28 10.61 17.10 22.93
CA GLU A 28 10.47 17.12 24.39
C GLU A 28 9.38 16.15 24.88
N GLU A 29 8.22 16.10 24.23
CA GLU A 29 7.12 15.15 24.55
C GLU A 29 7.45 13.70 24.18
N THR A 30 8.32 13.46 23.19
CA THR A 30 8.85 12.12 22.88
C THR A 30 10.02 11.70 23.78
N SER A 31 10.62 12.63 24.55
CA SER A 31 11.67 12.28 25.52
C SER A 31 11.17 11.41 26.67
N ASP A 32 9.85 11.43 26.94
CA ASP A 32 9.20 10.56 27.94
C ASP A 32 8.89 9.13 27.39
N ARG A 33 9.21 8.86 26.11
CA ARG A 33 9.21 7.52 25.49
C ARG A 33 10.63 6.99 25.26
N THR A 34 11.60 7.43 26.05
CA THR A 34 12.97 6.92 26.00
C THR A 34 13.03 5.53 26.64
N SER A 35 12.81 4.49 25.82
CA SER A 35 13.48 3.22 26.08
C SER A 35 14.98 3.51 26.12
N PRO A 36 15.71 3.10 27.17
CA PRO A 36 17.16 3.28 27.23
C PRO A 36 17.80 2.76 25.93
N LEU A 37 18.87 3.41 25.47
CA LEU A 37 19.59 3.04 24.24
C LEU A 37 19.89 1.52 24.16
N SER A 38 20.10 0.87 25.31
CA SER A 38 20.29 -0.58 25.42
C SER A 38 19.13 -1.41 24.88
N ASP A 39 17.90 -0.90 24.91
CA ASP A 39 16.71 -1.63 24.49
C ASP A 39 16.53 -1.59 22.96
N ARG A 40 16.95 -0.50 22.30
CA ARG A 40 16.79 -0.37 20.84
C ARG A 40 17.73 -1.31 20.09
N ASP A 41 18.98 -1.41 20.54
CA ASP A 41 19.96 -2.34 19.97
C ASP A 41 19.49 -3.78 20.16
N GLN A 42 18.96 -4.13 21.34
CA GLN A 42 18.39 -5.45 21.59
C GLN A 42 17.17 -5.76 20.71
N ILE A 43 16.28 -4.78 20.49
CA ILE A 43 15.12 -4.96 19.60
C ILE A 43 15.60 -5.18 18.16
N ALA A 44 16.51 -4.36 17.66
CA ALA A 44 17.06 -4.48 16.31
C ALA A 44 17.79 -5.82 16.12
N GLU A 45 18.64 -6.24 17.06
CA GLU A 45 19.35 -7.51 17.02
C GLU A 45 18.39 -8.70 16.98
N ARG A 46 17.38 -8.71 17.87
CA ARG A 46 16.32 -9.75 17.87
C ARG A 46 15.58 -9.83 16.54
N LEU A 47 15.27 -8.69 15.92
CA LEU A 47 14.61 -8.66 14.62
C LEU A 47 15.52 -9.24 13.53
N MET A 48 16.81 -8.89 13.52
CA MET A 48 17.77 -9.40 12.55
C MET A 48 18.02 -10.91 12.70
N GLU A 49 18.07 -11.43 13.93
CA GLU A 49 18.14 -12.87 14.19
C GLU A 49 16.92 -13.63 13.65
N ARG A 50 15.73 -13.02 13.72
CA ARG A 50 14.46 -13.63 13.27
C ARG A 50 14.19 -13.45 11.79
N LEU A 51 14.76 -12.43 11.15
CA LEU A 51 14.48 -12.01 9.78
C LEU A 51 14.52 -13.14 8.76
N ARG A 52 15.50 -14.04 8.83
CA ARG A 52 15.58 -15.20 7.91
C ARG A 52 14.40 -16.14 8.07
N PHE A 53 14.03 -16.44 9.31
CA PHE A 53 12.90 -17.32 9.62
C PHE A 53 11.57 -16.67 9.21
N SER A 54 11.35 -15.41 9.61
CA SER A 54 10.15 -14.64 9.26
C SER A 54 10.00 -14.49 7.74
N SER A 55 11.09 -14.25 7.00
CA SER A 55 11.08 -14.19 5.53
C SER A 55 10.72 -15.54 4.89
N SER A 56 11.21 -16.65 5.43
CA SER A 56 10.83 -17.99 4.96
C SER A 56 9.36 -18.33 5.23
N GLN A 57 8.83 -17.92 6.38
CA GLN A 57 7.40 -18.07 6.69
C GLN A 57 6.55 -17.19 5.76
N ALA A 58 6.98 -15.95 5.51
CA ALA A 58 6.35 -15.04 4.57
C ALA A 58 6.30 -15.65 3.17
N TRP A 59 7.38 -16.31 2.74
CA TRP A 59 7.45 -16.98 1.43
C TRP A 59 6.36 -18.04 1.30
N THR A 60 6.26 -18.91 2.30
CA THR A 60 5.28 -20.00 2.32
C THR A 60 3.85 -19.44 2.28
N LYS A 61 3.59 -18.34 3.01
CA LYS A 61 2.27 -17.71 3.05
C LYS A 61 1.92 -17.00 1.75
N THR A 62 2.88 -16.30 1.14
CA THR A 62 2.72 -15.63 -0.16
C THR A 62 2.48 -16.64 -1.26
N ASP A 63 3.28 -17.70 -1.31
CA ASP A 63 3.14 -18.79 -2.29
C ASP A 63 1.78 -19.46 -2.14
N ALA A 64 1.37 -19.84 -0.92
CA ALA A 64 0.05 -20.43 -0.69
C ALA A 64 -1.11 -19.53 -1.11
N LEU A 65 -0.98 -18.21 -0.92
CA LEU A 65 -1.99 -17.23 -1.32
C LEU A 65 -2.09 -17.09 -2.85
N LEU A 66 -0.95 -17.09 -3.54
CA LEU A 66 -0.87 -16.77 -4.98
C LEU A 66 -0.67 -17.98 -5.89
N ALA A 67 -0.51 -19.19 -5.35
CA ALA A 67 -0.23 -20.41 -6.11
C ALA A 67 -1.23 -20.69 -7.23
N LYS A 68 -2.51 -20.32 -7.03
CA LYS A 68 -3.56 -20.47 -8.06
C LYS A 68 -3.61 -19.31 -9.04
N GLU A 69 -3.14 -18.14 -8.64
CA GLU A 69 -3.20 -16.92 -9.44
C GLU A 69 -2.03 -16.86 -10.44
N LEU A 70 -0.81 -17.29 -10.07
CA LEU A 70 0.32 -17.34 -10.99
C LEU A 70 0.02 -18.06 -12.33
N PRO A 71 -0.47 -19.31 -12.35
CA PRO A 71 -0.81 -19.99 -13.60
C PRO A 71 -2.04 -19.39 -14.29
N LYS A 72 -3.05 -18.94 -13.53
CA LYS A 72 -4.28 -18.31 -14.06
C LYS A 72 -3.95 -17.05 -14.85
N HIS A 73 -3.00 -16.25 -14.38
CA HIS A 73 -2.52 -15.04 -15.04
C HIS A 73 -1.39 -15.32 -16.05
N ARG A 74 -0.96 -16.58 -16.22
CA ARG A 74 0.17 -16.96 -17.09
C ARG A 74 1.46 -16.19 -16.76
N ILE A 75 1.72 -16.00 -15.47
CA ILE A 75 2.96 -15.39 -14.99
C ILE A 75 4.05 -16.45 -15.07
N ASP A 76 5.19 -16.10 -15.70
CA ASP A 76 6.35 -17.00 -15.72
C ASP A 76 7.00 -17.03 -14.34
N THR A 77 6.89 -18.17 -13.66
CA THR A 77 7.42 -18.36 -12.31
C THR A 77 8.94 -18.25 -12.26
N LYS A 78 9.65 -18.39 -13.39
CA LYS A 78 11.10 -18.18 -13.47
C LYS A 78 11.51 -16.73 -13.23
N LEU A 79 10.58 -15.79 -13.40
CA LEU A 79 10.82 -14.38 -13.08
C LEU A 79 10.85 -14.12 -11.57
N ILE A 80 10.28 -15.03 -10.77
CA ILE A 80 10.30 -14.94 -9.32
C ILE A 80 11.54 -15.67 -8.82
N ASN A 81 12.60 -14.92 -8.50
CA ASN A 81 13.82 -15.47 -7.90
C ASN A 81 13.73 -15.39 -6.36
N PRO A 82 13.53 -16.52 -5.65
CA PRO A 82 13.33 -16.51 -4.20
C PRO A 82 14.52 -15.96 -3.43
N TRP A 83 15.73 -16.31 -3.88
CA TRP A 83 16.97 -15.86 -3.26
C TRP A 83 17.16 -14.37 -3.41
N LYS A 84 16.81 -13.84 -4.59
CA LYS A 84 16.93 -12.41 -4.85
C LYS A 84 15.91 -11.60 -4.03
N VAL A 85 14.66 -12.03 -4.00
CA VAL A 85 13.62 -11.39 -3.17
C VAL A 85 14.00 -11.43 -1.69
N ALA A 86 14.52 -12.56 -1.20
CA ALA A 86 14.99 -12.67 0.19
C ALA A 86 16.19 -11.76 0.49
N GLU A 87 17.18 -11.72 -0.41
CA GLU A 87 18.35 -10.82 -0.29
C GLU A 87 17.92 -9.35 -0.23
N ASP A 88 17.07 -8.93 -1.16
CA ASP A 88 16.59 -7.56 -1.27
C ASP A 88 15.70 -7.16 -0.08
N SER A 89 14.85 -8.09 0.37
CA SER A 89 14.05 -7.90 1.59
C SER A 89 14.93 -7.76 2.82
N HIS A 90 15.96 -8.58 2.95
CA HIS A 90 16.88 -8.52 4.08
C HIS A 90 17.53 -7.14 4.19
N LYS A 91 18.02 -6.60 3.06
CA LYS A 91 18.67 -5.28 3.02
C LYS A 91 17.76 -4.15 3.48
N LEU A 92 16.49 -4.15 3.07
CA LEU A 92 15.55 -3.11 3.48
C LEU A 92 15.21 -3.22 4.98
N PHE A 93 15.00 -4.43 5.50
CA PHE A 93 14.75 -4.63 6.94
C PHE A 93 15.98 -4.29 7.79
N GLU A 94 17.19 -4.58 7.32
CA GLU A 94 18.44 -4.16 7.95
C GLU A 94 18.52 -2.64 8.06
N GLN A 95 18.27 -1.91 6.96
CA GLN A 95 18.26 -0.45 6.96
C GLN A 95 17.18 0.16 7.86
N ALA A 96 16.01 -0.48 7.95
CA ALA A 96 14.96 -0.06 8.89
C ALA A 96 15.44 -0.23 10.34
N CYS A 97 16.09 -1.34 10.67
CA CYS A 97 16.65 -1.59 12.00
C CYS A 97 17.79 -0.61 12.32
N GLU A 98 18.73 -0.40 11.39
CA GLU A 98 19.81 0.58 11.55
C GLU A 98 19.26 2.00 11.75
N SER A 99 18.24 2.39 10.98
CA SER A 99 17.60 3.71 11.12
C SER A 99 16.92 3.87 12.47
N TYR A 100 16.27 2.81 12.96
CA TYR A 100 15.66 2.77 14.28
C TYR A 100 16.70 2.89 15.42
N GLN A 101 17.81 2.16 15.32
CA GLN A 101 18.93 2.24 16.27
C GLN A 101 19.54 3.65 16.31
N ASN A 102 19.74 4.24 15.13
CA ASN A 102 20.28 5.60 14.98
C ASN A 102 19.26 6.71 15.24
N GLN A 103 18.05 6.38 15.67
CA GLN A 103 16.96 7.32 15.99
C GLN A 103 16.56 8.24 14.83
N VAL A 104 16.71 7.76 13.60
CA VAL A 104 16.21 8.45 12.42
C VAL A 104 14.68 8.39 12.45
N THR A 105 13.99 9.53 12.51
CA THR A 105 12.52 9.50 12.59
C THR A 105 11.90 8.80 11.38
N PRO A 106 10.72 8.16 11.50
CA PRO A 106 10.05 7.50 10.38
C PRO A 106 9.86 8.41 9.15
N GLU A 107 9.61 9.70 9.35
CA GLU A 107 9.49 10.67 8.25
C GLU A 107 10.81 10.87 7.52
N ARG A 108 11.93 10.94 8.25
CA ARG A 108 13.25 11.06 7.64
C ARG A 108 13.65 9.76 6.96
N PHE A 109 13.35 8.62 7.59
CA PHE A 109 13.57 7.30 7.03
C PHE A 109 12.81 7.13 5.71
N SER A 110 11.55 7.59 5.65
CA SER A 110 10.73 7.57 4.42
C SER A 110 11.41 8.27 3.25
N VAL A 111 12.08 9.39 3.49
CA VAL A 111 12.84 10.10 2.45
C VAL A 111 14.08 9.32 2.02
N THR A 112 14.80 8.72 2.98
CA THR A 112 16.07 8.03 2.68
C THR A 112 15.87 6.66 2.02
N ILE A 113 14.80 5.94 2.38
CA ILE A 113 14.53 4.58 1.87
C ILE A 113 13.81 4.59 0.51
N SER A 114 13.10 5.69 0.18
CA SER A 114 12.25 5.76 -1.02
C SER A 114 12.96 5.37 -2.33
N PRO A 115 14.19 5.87 -2.64
CA PRO A 115 14.86 5.50 -3.88
C PRO A 115 15.18 4.00 -3.96
N GLN A 116 15.55 3.38 -2.83
CA GLN A 116 15.87 1.96 -2.78
C GLN A 116 14.63 1.09 -2.94
N CYS A 117 13.52 1.43 -2.27
CA CYS A 117 12.23 0.77 -2.49
C CYS A 117 11.77 0.92 -3.95
N GLY A 118 11.90 2.12 -4.53
CA GLY A 118 11.56 2.38 -5.93
C GLY A 118 12.40 1.56 -6.91
N GLN A 119 13.71 1.47 -6.68
CA GLN A 119 14.61 0.65 -7.49
C GLN A 119 14.26 -0.83 -7.39
N LEU A 120 14.01 -1.35 -6.18
CA LEU A 120 13.63 -2.74 -5.98
C LEU A 120 12.31 -3.07 -6.66
N ARG A 121 11.31 -2.19 -6.49
CA ARG A 121 10.03 -2.30 -7.19
C ARG A 121 10.27 -2.43 -8.69
N HIS A 122 11.00 -1.47 -9.29
CA HIS A 122 11.30 -1.49 -10.73
C HIS A 122 12.06 -2.74 -11.17
N GLN A 123 13.09 -3.15 -10.42
CA GLN A 123 13.89 -4.32 -10.75
C GLN A 123 13.06 -5.60 -10.83
N HIS A 124 12.14 -5.80 -9.90
CA HIS A 124 11.29 -6.99 -9.85
C HIS A 124 10.08 -6.91 -10.80
N THR A 125 9.71 -5.71 -11.26
CA THR A 125 8.54 -5.51 -12.14
C THR A 125 8.89 -5.11 -13.57
N ALA A 126 10.17 -4.96 -13.91
CA ALA A 126 10.61 -4.48 -15.23
C ALA A 126 10.15 -5.36 -16.40
N VAL A 127 10.04 -6.67 -16.17
CA VAL A 127 9.56 -7.62 -17.19
C VAL A 127 8.05 -7.84 -17.09
N ASP A 128 7.52 -7.97 -15.87
CA ASP A 128 6.10 -8.21 -15.62
C ASP A 128 5.67 -7.49 -14.33
N SER A 129 4.82 -6.47 -14.49
CA SER A 129 4.29 -5.65 -13.41
C SER A 129 3.50 -6.44 -12.37
N ARG A 130 2.94 -7.59 -12.74
CA ARG A 130 2.11 -8.41 -11.84
C ARG A 130 2.91 -9.06 -10.73
N LEU A 131 4.24 -9.19 -10.91
CA LEU A 131 5.15 -9.66 -9.86
C LEU A 131 5.15 -8.74 -8.63
N LEU A 132 4.68 -7.51 -8.79
CA LEU A 132 4.46 -6.59 -7.68
C LEU A 132 3.61 -7.20 -6.57
N GLY A 133 2.55 -7.95 -6.90
CA GLY A 133 1.70 -8.53 -5.86
C GLY A 133 2.38 -9.65 -5.10
N PHE A 134 3.34 -10.37 -5.71
CA PHE A 134 4.16 -11.32 -4.98
C PHE A 134 5.16 -10.60 -4.06
N LEU A 135 5.86 -9.58 -4.60
CA LEU A 135 6.82 -8.78 -3.86
C LEU A 135 6.17 -8.11 -2.64
N SER A 136 5.06 -7.41 -2.84
CA SER A 136 4.38 -6.69 -1.75
C SER A 136 3.87 -7.61 -0.66
N MET A 137 3.29 -8.77 -1.01
CA MET A 137 2.84 -9.75 -0.02
C MET A 137 4.00 -10.37 0.76
N GLN A 138 5.13 -10.61 0.09
CA GLN A 138 6.33 -11.12 0.74
C GLN A 138 6.87 -10.15 1.80
N PHE A 139 6.98 -8.87 1.46
CA PHE A 139 7.42 -7.84 2.40
C PHE A 139 6.42 -7.64 3.54
N HIS A 140 5.14 -7.53 3.20
CA HIS A 140 4.07 -7.36 4.16
C HIS A 140 4.05 -8.49 5.22
N TYR A 141 4.13 -9.75 4.78
CA TYR A 141 4.17 -10.87 5.72
C TYR A 141 5.48 -10.96 6.49
N THR A 142 6.62 -10.61 5.89
CA THR A 142 7.91 -10.58 6.61
C THR A 142 7.84 -9.57 7.76
N GLY A 143 7.39 -8.35 7.49
CA GLY A 143 7.23 -7.31 8.51
C GLY A 143 6.19 -7.68 9.56
N THR A 144 5.08 -8.31 9.15
CA THR A 144 4.04 -8.78 10.08
C THR A 144 4.60 -9.83 11.05
N PHE A 145 5.29 -10.87 10.55
CA PHE A 145 5.84 -11.92 11.41
C PHE A 145 6.93 -11.38 12.35
N LEU A 146 7.76 -10.47 11.87
CA LEU A 146 8.75 -9.79 12.71
C LEU A 146 8.11 -9.01 13.86
N LEU A 147 7.03 -8.28 13.58
CA LEU A 147 6.30 -7.51 14.59
C LEU A 147 5.53 -8.41 15.57
N GLU A 148 5.01 -9.55 15.10
CA GLU A 148 4.31 -10.53 15.93
C GLU A 148 5.22 -11.15 16.99
N ASP A 149 6.51 -11.31 16.69
CA ASP A 149 7.54 -11.81 17.61
C ASP A 149 7.96 -10.79 18.68
N LEU A 150 7.53 -9.52 18.57
CA LEU A 150 7.82 -8.47 19.56
C LEU A 150 6.68 -8.31 20.58
N PRO A 151 7.01 -7.99 21.85
CA PRO A 151 6.09 -7.41 22.82
C PRO A 151 5.34 -6.18 22.27
N ALA A 152 4.10 -5.98 22.71
CA ALA A 152 3.23 -4.94 22.17
C ALA A 152 3.81 -3.52 22.25
N VAL A 153 4.56 -3.20 23.31
CA VAL A 153 5.21 -1.89 23.48
C VAL A 153 6.30 -1.70 22.44
N GLU A 154 7.18 -2.68 22.27
CA GLU A 154 8.28 -2.63 21.30
C GLU A 154 7.76 -2.60 19.87
N ARG A 155 6.67 -3.33 19.60
CA ARG A 155 6.01 -3.34 18.29
C ARG A 155 5.66 -1.93 17.83
N VAL A 156 5.08 -1.12 18.71
CA VAL A 156 4.69 0.26 18.39
C VAL A 156 5.90 1.13 18.06
N LEU A 157 7.07 0.85 18.65
CA LEU A 157 8.29 1.65 18.43
C LEU A 157 8.89 1.49 17.03
N ILE A 158 8.72 0.32 16.40
CA ILE A 158 9.33 0.03 15.09
C ILE A 158 8.32 -0.15 13.95
N ALA A 159 7.03 -0.35 14.26
CA ALA A 159 6.00 -0.58 13.25
C ALA A 159 5.94 0.51 12.16
N ASP A 160 6.22 1.77 12.50
CA ASP A 160 6.20 2.87 11.54
C ASP A 160 7.30 2.75 10.47
N TYR A 161 8.48 2.21 10.81
CA TYR A 161 9.55 1.97 9.83
C TYR A 161 9.13 0.88 8.84
N PHE A 162 8.49 -0.19 9.32
CA PHE A 162 8.02 -1.27 8.47
C PHE A 162 6.85 -0.79 7.59
N LYS A 163 5.96 0.02 8.15
CA LYS A 163 4.88 0.67 7.38
C LYS A 163 5.45 1.52 6.24
N VAL A 164 6.48 2.32 6.50
CA VAL A 164 7.14 3.14 5.46
C VAL A 164 7.64 2.26 4.30
N MET A 165 8.30 1.14 4.60
CA MET A 165 8.77 0.21 3.55
C MET A 165 7.59 -0.42 2.79
N ASP A 166 6.58 -0.92 3.51
CA ASP A 166 5.36 -1.49 2.93
C ASP A 166 4.71 -0.49 1.96
N ASP A 167 4.55 0.78 2.38
CA ASP A 167 3.92 1.82 1.56
C ASP A 167 4.74 2.13 0.30
N HIS A 168 6.06 2.26 0.38
CA HIS A 168 6.94 2.54 -0.78
C HIS A 168 7.07 1.36 -1.74
N LEU A 169 6.88 0.12 -1.28
CA LEU A 169 6.89 -1.06 -2.15
C LEU A 169 5.50 -1.27 -2.78
N TYR A 170 4.44 -1.05 -2.01
CA TYR A 170 3.05 -1.25 -2.45
C TYR A 170 2.62 -0.19 -3.47
N MET A 171 2.99 1.07 -3.25
CA MET A 171 2.62 2.21 -4.10
C MET A 171 3.83 2.73 -4.91
N PRO A 172 3.63 3.26 -6.14
CA PRO A 172 4.72 3.76 -6.98
C PRO A 172 5.18 5.18 -6.57
N LEU A 173 5.48 5.41 -5.29
CA LEU A 173 5.78 6.74 -4.74
C LEU A 173 7.02 7.38 -5.36
N GLN A 174 8.11 6.62 -5.54
CA GLN A 174 9.31 7.14 -6.19
C GLN A 174 9.04 7.60 -7.63
N ARG A 175 8.30 6.78 -8.42
CA ARG A 175 7.91 7.13 -9.79
C ARG A 175 7.00 8.37 -9.84
N LEU A 176 6.11 8.51 -8.85
CA LEU A 176 5.30 9.71 -8.68
C LEU A 176 6.17 10.96 -8.46
N TYR A 177 7.17 10.88 -7.58
CA TYR A 177 8.11 11.99 -7.33
C TYR A 177 8.95 12.31 -8.57
N ASP A 178 9.43 11.29 -9.28
CA ASP A 178 10.21 11.47 -10.50
C ASP A 178 9.38 12.14 -11.60
N ALA A 179 8.12 11.73 -11.77
CA ALA A 179 7.19 12.35 -12.72
C ALA A 179 6.88 13.80 -12.34
N ALA A 180 6.61 14.08 -11.05
CA ALA A 180 6.37 15.43 -10.55
C ALA A 180 7.58 16.36 -10.79
N ALA A 181 8.80 15.84 -10.64
CA ALA A 181 10.02 16.61 -10.83
C ALA A 181 10.27 17.04 -12.29
N GLN A 182 9.62 16.40 -13.28
CA GLN A 182 9.72 16.79 -14.69
C GLN A 182 8.80 17.95 -15.07
N LEU A 183 7.88 18.36 -14.19
CA LEU A 183 6.88 19.38 -14.49
C LEU A 183 7.25 20.75 -13.91
N PRO A 184 6.92 21.85 -14.61
CA PRO A 184 6.94 23.18 -14.02
C PRO A 184 6.05 23.26 -12.78
N TYR A 185 6.46 24.06 -11.79
CA TYR A 185 5.76 24.18 -10.51
C TYR A 185 4.27 24.61 -10.64
N GLU A 186 3.94 25.38 -11.67
CA GLU A 186 2.60 25.88 -11.98
C GLU A 186 1.86 25.03 -13.04
N ALA A 187 2.41 23.87 -13.42
CA ALA A 187 1.72 22.96 -14.33
C ALA A 187 0.40 22.48 -13.68
N PRO A 188 -0.74 22.50 -14.40
CA PRO A 188 -2.04 22.10 -13.84
C PRO A 188 -2.04 20.71 -13.20
N GLU A 189 -1.31 19.76 -13.79
CA GLU A 189 -1.14 18.38 -13.31
C GLU A 189 -0.47 18.33 -11.95
N LEU A 190 0.57 19.13 -11.77
CA LEU A 190 1.32 19.22 -10.52
C LEU A 190 0.53 20.00 -9.45
N VAL A 191 -0.15 21.07 -9.83
CA VAL A 191 -1.04 21.82 -8.93
C VAL A 191 -2.14 20.91 -8.39
N ALA A 192 -2.84 20.19 -9.27
CA ALA A 192 -3.92 19.27 -8.88
C ALA A 192 -3.41 18.15 -7.96
N THR A 193 -2.25 17.55 -8.28
CA THR A 193 -1.62 16.53 -7.44
C THR A 193 -1.25 17.08 -6.06
N ARG A 194 -0.70 18.29 -5.99
CA ARG A 194 -0.33 18.93 -4.71
C ARG A 194 -1.53 19.34 -3.86
N GLU A 195 -2.69 19.55 -4.49
CA GLU A 195 -3.96 19.78 -3.79
C GLU A 195 -4.51 18.48 -3.19
N LEU A 196 -4.44 17.36 -3.93
CA LEU A 196 -4.96 16.07 -3.49
C LEU A 196 -4.11 15.41 -2.38
N LEU A 197 -2.78 15.39 -2.52
CA LEU A 197 -1.91 14.61 -1.63
C LEU A 197 -2.09 14.90 -0.12
N PRO A 198 -2.22 16.17 0.33
CA PRO A 198 -2.48 16.47 1.75
C PRO A 198 -3.82 15.96 2.27
N LEU A 199 -4.78 15.67 1.39
CA LEU A 199 -6.13 15.21 1.72
C LEU A 199 -6.27 13.68 1.64
N SER A 200 -5.27 12.98 1.07
CA SER A 200 -5.38 11.58 0.64
C SER A 200 -5.84 10.62 1.73
N THR A 201 -5.19 10.66 2.90
CA THR A 201 -5.53 9.77 4.02
C THR A 201 -6.93 10.03 4.55
N HIS A 202 -7.33 11.29 4.66
CA HIS A 202 -8.64 11.62 5.18
C HIS A 202 -9.78 11.23 4.21
N ILE A 203 -9.54 11.36 2.90
CA ILE A 203 -10.44 10.82 1.87
C ILE A 203 -10.54 9.29 2.01
N ALA A 204 -9.40 8.61 2.17
CA ALA A 204 -9.36 7.16 2.32
C ALA A 204 -10.09 6.67 3.58
N GLU A 205 -9.90 7.33 4.71
CA GLU A 205 -10.61 7.02 5.96
C GLU A 205 -12.12 7.18 5.82
N PHE A 206 -12.57 8.26 5.18
CA PHE A 206 -13.98 8.53 4.95
C PHE A 206 -14.62 7.46 4.06
N ILE A 207 -13.99 7.16 2.92
CA ILE A 207 -14.48 6.14 1.98
C ILE A 207 -14.48 4.75 2.64
N ALA A 208 -13.42 4.40 3.37
CA ALA A 208 -13.35 3.11 4.07
C ALA A 208 -14.49 2.95 5.09
N ALA A 209 -14.79 4.00 5.86
CA ALA A 209 -15.90 4.01 6.81
C ALA A 209 -17.24 3.85 6.08
N GLN A 210 -17.49 4.65 5.03
CA GLN A 210 -18.72 4.59 4.25
C GLN A 210 -18.96 3.20 3.62
N VAL A 211 -17.93 2.61 3.01
CA VAL A 211 -18.03 1.26 2.42
C VAL A 211 -18.31 0.20 3.49
N ALA A 212 -17.70 0.33 4.67
CA ALA A 212 -17.94 -0.63 5.76
C ALA A 212 -19.35 -0.51 6.35
N GLU A 213 -19.88 0.72 6.48
CA GLU A 213 -21.24 1.00 6.93
C GLU A 213 -22.29 0.46 5.96
N ASN A 214 -22.04 0.59 4.65
CA ASN A 214 -22.93 0.08 3.60
C ASN A 214 -22.89 -1.46 3.48
N ASN A 215 -21.89 -2.12 4.07
CA ASN A 215 -21.69 -3.57 3.94
C ASN A 215 -21.43 -4.24 5.32
N PRO A 216 -22.34 -4.10 6.30
CA PRO A 216 -22.07 -4.46 7.70
C PRO A 216 -21.90 -5.96 7.93
N ALA A 217 -22.48 -6.80 7.05
CA ALA A 217 -22.38 -8.25 7.10
C ALA A 217 -21.19 -8.82 6.31
N TYR A 218 -20.48 -7.98 5.54
CA TYR A 218 -19.41 -8.44 4.67
C TYR A 218 -18.19 -8.92 5.45
N ARG A 219 -17.57 -10.00 4.95
CA ARG A 219 -16.32 -10.55 5.47
C ARG A 219 -15.38 -10.89 4.33
N CYS A 220 -14.16 -10.34 4.39
CA CYS A 220 -13.05 -10.73 3.54
C CYS A 220 -12.31 -11.93 4.15
N HIS A 221 -11.17 -12.31 3.56
CA HIS A 221 -10.30 -13.36 4.10
C HIS A 221 -9.86 -13.07 5.55
N SER A 222 -9.57 -11.80 5.86
CA SER A 222 -8.98 -11.37 7.13
C SER A 222 -9.98 -10.90 8.20
N GLY A 223 -11.29 -10.89 7.90
CA GLY A 223 -12.33 -10.52 8.87
C GLY A 223 -13.45 -9.63 8.31
N LYS A 224 -14.15 -8.93 9.20
CA LYS A 224 -15.17 -7.92 8.86
C LYS A 224 -14.49 -6.62 8.42
N LEU A 225 -15.17 -5.80 7.60
CA LEU A 225 -14.64 -4.51 7.13
C LEU A 225 -14.26 -3.55 8.28
N ASN A 226 -15.01 -3.58 9.39
CA ASN A 226 -14.74 -2.77 10.58
C ASN A 226 -13.69 -3.36 11.53
N ALA A 227 -13.11 -4.53 11.23
CA ALA A 227 -11.99 -5.06 12.02
C ALA A 227 -10.75 -4.16 11.82
N PRO A 228 -9.96 -3.85 12.86
CA PRO A 228 -8.87 -2.87 12.76
C PRO A 228 -7.87 -3.15 11.63
N ASN A 229 -7.43 -4.40 11.50
CA ASN A 229 -6.51 -4.83 10.43
C ASN A 229 -7.12 -4.69 9.03
N VAL A 230 -8.41 -5.03 8.86
CA VAL A 230 -9.11 -4.89 7.58
C VAL A 230 -9.32 -3.42 7.24
N LYS A 231 -9.66 -2.59 8.22
CA LYS A 231 -9.81 -1.14 8.03
C LYS A 231 -8.49 -0.50 7.57
N ILE A 232 -7.37 -0.86 8.20
CA ILE A 232 -6.03 -0.38 7.81
C ILE A 232 -5.72 -0.80 6.37
N SER A 233 -5.97 -2.06 5.99
CA SER A 233 -5.75 -2.49 4.60
C SER A 233 -6.68 -1.80 3.60
N SER A 234 -7.94 -1.54 3.96
CA SER A 234 -8.89 -0.81 3.10
C SER A 234 -8.45 0.62 2.86
N ILE A 235 -8.00 1.32 3.92
CA ILE A 235 -7.46 2.69 3.80
C ILE A 235 -6.25 2.69 2.86
N ARG A 236 -5.31 1.76 3.06
CA ARG A 236 -4.13 1.62 2.20
C ARG A 236 -4.48 1.40 0.73
N ASP A 237 -5.48 0.56 0.45
CA ASP A 237 -5.94 0.35 -0.92
C ASP A 237 -6.53 1.63 -1.52
N ILE A 238 -7.32 2.39 -0.77
CA ILE A 238 -7.87 3.66 -1.27
C ILE A 238 -6.77 4.71 -1.50
N GLU A 239 -5.77 4.77 -0.62
CA GLU A 239 -4.57 5.60 -0.83
C GLU A 239 -3.80 5.15 -2.07
N MET A 240 -3.64 3.85 -2.29
CA MET A 240 -3.01 3.31 -3.49
C MET A 240 -3.74 3.78 -4.76
N PHE A 241 -5.07 3.69 -4.80
CA PHE A 241 -5.85 4.19 -5.95
C PHE A 241 -5.62 5.69 -6.19
N GLN A 242 -5.54 6.50 -5.13
CA GLN A 242 -5.23 7.92 -5.22
C GLN A 242 -3.82 8.17 -5.78
N ILE A 243 -2.81 7.44 -5.32
CA ILE A 243 -1.43 7.57 -5.82
C ILE A 243 -1.32 7.20 -7.30
N TYR A 244 -1.98 6.12 -7.74
CA TYR A 244 -2.00 5.76 -9.17
C TYR A 244 -2.75 6.79 -10.02
N LEU A 245 -3.81 7.41 -9.51
CA LEU A 245 -4.48 8.53 -10.20
C LEU A 245 -3.55 9.73 -10.36
N CYS A 246 -2.86 10.14 -9.29
CA CYS A 246 -1.85 11.20 -9.36
C CYS A 246 -0.77 10.87 -10.37
N LEU A 247 -0.27 9.62 -10.39
CA LEU A 247 0.76 9.20 -11.32
C LEU A 247 0.27 9.29 -12.78
N CYS A 248 -0.93 8.81 -13.07
CA CYS A 248 -1.52 8.93 -14.40
C CYS A 248 -1.67 10.39 -14.86
N VAL A 249 -2.08 11.29 -13.94
CA VAL A 249 -2.14 12.73 -14.20
C VAL A 249 -0.77 13.31 -14.53
N LEU A 250 0.25 13.05 -13.70
CA LEU A 250 1.59 13.59 -13.89
C LEU A 250 2.27 13.06 -15.17
N GLU A 251 2.02 11.79 -15.53
CA GLU A 251 2.57 11.18 -16.75
C GLU A 251 1.69 11.39 -17.99
N ASN A 252 0.56 12.06 -17.82
CA ASN A 252 -0.44 12.32 -18.85
C ASN A 252 -0.88 11.07 -19.64
N ASN A 253 -1.04 9.94 -18.96
CA ASN A 253 -1.50 8.68 -19.57
C ASN A 253 -2.06 7.71 -18.51
N ILE A 254 -2.84 6.71 -18.94
CA ILE A 254 -3.51 5.75 -18.04
C ILE A 254 -2.70 4.47 -17.77
N ALA A 255 -1.46 4.38 -18.29
CA ALA A 255 -0.70 3.12 -18.32
C ALA A 255 -0.41 2.58 -16.91
N ALA A 256 -0.12 3.44 -15.93
CA ALA A 256 0.14 3.01 -14.57
C ALA A 256 -1.08 2.26 -13.96
N ILE A 257 -2.30 2.73 -14.23
CA ILE A 257 -3.52 2.03 -13.81
C ILE A 257 -3.73 0.75 -14.61
N GLN A 258 -3.65 0.81 -15.95
CA GLN A 258 -3.96 -0.34 -16.82
C GLN A 258 -2.97 -1.49 -16.70
N GLN A 259 -1.68 -1.17 -16.54
CA GLN A 259 -0.60 -2.13 -16.59
C GLN A 259 -0.15 -2.58 -15.20
N GLU A 260 -0.35 -1.78 -14.15
CA GLU A 260 0.07 -2.14 -12.79
C GLU A 260 -1.11 -2.32 -11.83
N LEU A 261 -1.87 -1.26 -11.53
CA LEU A 261 -2.92 -1.30 -10.51
C LEU A 261 -4.01 -2.32 -10.84
N PHE A 262 -4.54 -2.28 -12.06
CA PHE A 262 -5.64 -3.15 -12.45
C PHE A 262 -5.23 -4.63 -12.38
N PRO A 263 -4.14 -5.09 -13.02
CA PRO A 263 -3.68 -6.48 -12.88
C PRO A 263 -3.38 -6.88 -11.43
N LEU A 264 -2.81 -5.97 -10.62
CA LEU A 264 -2.56 -6.21 -9.20
C LEU A 264 -3.87 -6.51 -8.45
N CYS A 265 -4.91 -5.69 -8.64
CA CYS A 265 -6.23 -5.94 -8.06
C CYS A 265 -6.81 -7.28 -8.53
N VAL A 266 -6.77 -7.59 -9.83
CA VAL A 266 -7.31 -8.86 -10.37
C VAL A 266 -6.58 -10.07 -9.79
N MET A 267 -5.29 -9.94 -9.49
CA MET A 267 -4.50 -11.00 -8.88
C MET A 267 -4.75 -11.15 -7.38
N LEU A 268 -4.80 -10.04 -6.62
CA LEU A 268 -4.83 -10.10 -5.15
C LEU A 268 -6.25 -10.16 -4.55
N TYR A 269 -7.22 -9.49 -5.15
CA TYR A 269 -8.56 -9.37 -4.56
C TYR A 269 -9.35 -10.69 -4.48
N PRO A 270 -9.32 -11.57 -5.49
CA PRO A 270 -10.01 -12.86 -5.41
C PRO A 270 -9.56 -13.75 -4.22
N PRO A 271 -8.26 -14.06 -4.03
CA PRO A 271 -7.83 -14.89 -2.91
C PRO A 271 -8.07 -14.21 -1.54
N LEU A 272 -8.04 -12.87 -1.49
CA LEU A 272 -8.38 -12.09 -0.30
C LEU A 272 -9.89 -11.95 -0.05
N LYS A 273 -10.73 -12.51 -0.93
CA LYS A 273 -12.20 -12.40 -0.89
C LYS A 273 -12.63 -10.93 -0.82
N VAL A 274 -12.13 -10.10 -1.73
CA VAL A 274 -12.63 -8.73 -1.98
C VAL A 274 -13.56 -8.79 -3.18
N ARG A 275 -14.84 -8.43 -2.99
CA ARG A 275 -15.83 -8.40 -4.08
C ARG A 275 -15.65 -7.16 -4.94
N TRP A 276 -15.83 -7.32 -6.25
CA TRP A 276 -15.79 -6.22 -7.21
C TRP A 276 -16.85 -5.14 -6.94
N SER A 277 -17.99 -5.49 -6.34
CA SER A 277 -18.98 -4.50 -5.91
C SER A 277 -18.46 -3.53 -4.84
N LEU A 278 -17.56 -3.98 -3.95
CA LEU A 278 -16.89 -3.09 -2.99
C LEU A 278 -15.91 -2.15 -3.69
N VAL A 279 -15.16 -2.67 -4.67
CA VAL A 279 -14.22 -1.87 -5.47
C VAL A 279 -14.98 -0.80 -6.26
N ARG A 280 -16.14 -1.13 -6.83
CA ARG A 280 -17.01 -0.15 -7.49
C ARG A 280 -17.52 0.94 -6.54
N GLN A 281 -17.99 0.55 -5.35
CA GLN A 281 -18.41 1.53 -4.33
C GLN A 281 -17.27 2.47 -3.96
N LEU A 282 -16.06 1.92 -3.77
CA LEU A 282 -14.85 2.68 -3.50
C LEU A 282 -14.54 3.67 -4.63
N VAL A 283 -14.50 3.23 -5.89
CA VAL A 283 -14.15 4.09 -7.04
C VAL A 283 -15.19 5.19 -7.25
N THR A 284 -16.47 4.89 -7.06
CA THR A 284 -17.56 5.87 -7.12
C THR A 284 -17.44 6.90 -6.00
N ALA A 285 -17.23 6.44 -4.76
CA ALA A 285 -17.03 7.33 -3.61
C ALA A 285 -15.78 8.22 -3.79
N LEU A 286 -14.71 7.66 -4.35
CA LEU A 286 -13.49 8.41 -4.65
C LEU A 286 -13.74 9.56 -5.63
N THR A 287 -14.52 9.32 -6.69
CA THR A 287 -14.90 10.37 -7.65
C THR A 287 -15.67 11.51 -6.96
N TYR A 288 -16.61 11.15 -6.09
CA TYR A 288 -17.42 12.13 -5.34
C TYR A 288 -16.59 12.94 -4.34
N GLU A 289 -15.70 12.28 -3.59
CA GLU A 289 -14.84 12.96 -2.61
C GLU A 289 -13.86 13.92 -3.30
N LEU A 290 -13.27 13.53 -4.44
CA LEU A 290 -12.40 14.41 -5.21
C LEU A 290 -13.17 15.61 -5.76
N GLN A 291 -14.38 15.41 -6.29
CA GLN A 291 -15.22 16.50 -6.80
C GLN A 291 -15.59 17.51 -5.70
N THR A 292 -15.84 17.02 -4.49
CA THR A 292 -16.31 17.85 -3.37
C THR A 292 -15.17 18.62 -2.70
N ARG A 293 -13.96 18.07 -2.71
CA ARG A 293 -12.82 18.61 -1.93
C ARG A 293 -11.81 19.37 -2.75
N LEU A 294 -11.69 19.08 -4.05
CA LEU A 294 -10.78 19.79 -4.93
C LEU A 294 -11.45 21.01 -5.56
N THR A 295 -10.64 21.99 -5.95
CA THR A 295 -11.08 23.06 -6.85
C THR A 295 -11.63 22.49 -8.17
N PRO A 296 -12.59 23.17 -8.83
CA PRO A 296 -13.10 22.73 -10.12
C PRO A 296 -12.00 22.53 -11.17
N GLU A 297 -10.98 23.38 -11.15
CA GLU A 297 -9.81 23.32 -12.03
C GLU A 297 -9.01 22.04 -11.77
N SER A 298 -8.63 21.77 -10.51
CA SER A 298 -7.90 20.54 -10.17
C SER A 298 -8.71 19.28 -10.41
N PHE A 299 -10.01 19.28 -10.08
CA PHE A 299 -10.87 18.13 -10.36
C PHE A 299 -10.97 17.81 -11.85
N SER A 300 -11.04 18.85 -12.70
CA SER A 300 -11.10 18.67 -14.16
C SER A 300 -9.89 17.93 -14.73
N VAL A 301 -8.71 18.07 -14.10
CA VAL A 301 -7.48 17.36 -14.48
C VAL A 301 -7.60 15.86 -14.19
N PHE A 302 -8.23 15.47 -13.08
CA PHE A 302 -8.40 14.06 -12.70
C PHE A 302 -9.53 13.36 -13.47
N LEU A 303 -10.52 14.11 -13.96
CA LEU A 303 -11.77 13.57 -14.51
C LEU A 303 -11.59 12.50 -15.61
N PRO A 304 -10.71 12.67 -16.62
CA PRO A 304 -10.50 11.65 -17.65
C PRO A 304 -9.97 10.32 -17.08
N TYR A 305 -9.12 10.39 -16.05
CA TYR A 305 -8.53 9.23 -15.40
C TYR A 305 -9.53 8.53 -14.49
N LEU A 306 -10.37 9.29 -13.79
CA LEU A 306 -11.48 8.77 -12.99
C LEU A 306 -12.49 8.01 -13.85
N HIS A 307 -12.86 8.55 -15.02
CA HIS A 307 -13.73 7.84 -15.96
C HIS A 307 -13.10 6.53 -16.47
N SER A 308 -11.81 6.55 -16.78
CA SER A 308 -11.09 5.34 -17.19
C SER A 308 -11.04 4.30 -16.08
N LEU A 309 -10.79 4.74 -14.84
CA LEU A 309 -10.79 3.89 -13.65
C LEU A 309 -12.16 3.26 -13.39
N GLN A 310 -13.24 4.05 -13.49
CA GLN A 310 -14.61 3.55 -13.39
C GLN A 310 -14.92 2.51 -14.45
N GLY A 311 -14.50 2.75 -15.70
CA GLY A 311 -14.68 1.80 -16.81
C GLY A 311 -13.99 0.46 -16.56
N LEU A 312 -12.72 0.49 -16.10
CA LEU A 312 -11.93 -0.71 -15.80
C LEU A 312 -12.55 -1.58 -14.71
N PHE A 313 -13.16 -0.99 -13.69
CA PHE A 313 -13.78 -1.72 -12.58
C PHE A 313 -15.31 -1.84 -12.69
N SER A 314 -15.88 -1.55 -13.86
CA SER A 314 -17.33 -1.54 -14.11
C SER A 314 -17.99 -2.93 -14.03
N GLU A 315 -19.31 -2.96 -14.06
CA GLU A 315 -20.08 -4.21 -14.17
C GLU A 315 -19.92 -4.92 -15.51
N GLU A 316 -19.56 -4.19 -16.57
CA GLU A 316 -19.27 -4.78 -17.89
C GLU A 316 -18.01 -5.65 -17.82
N VAL A 317 -16.99 -5.21 -17.08
CA VAL A 317 -15.74 -5.96 -16.87
C VAL A 317 -15.89 -7.00 -15.78
N PHE A 318 -16.59 -6.68 -14.68
CA PHE A 318 -16.81 -7.59 -13.54
C PHE A 318 -18.30 -7.70 -13.17
N PRO A 319 -19.05 -8.56 -13.87
CA PRO A 319 -20.47 -8.77 -13.59
C PRO A 319 -20.69 -9.34 -12.18
N GLU A 320 -21.75 -8.91 -11.49
CA GLU A 320 -22.08 -9.41 -10.14
C GLU A 320 -22.39 -10.91 -10.09
N LYS A 321 -22.70 -11.51 -11.24
CA LYS A 321 -23.18 -12.89 -11.37
C LYS A 321 -22.07 -13.94 -11.53
N ASP A 322 -20.80 -13.57 -11.58
CA ASP A 322 -19.69 -14.55 -11.59
C ASP A 322 -19.29 -15.01 -10.18
N SER A 323 -20.31 -15.35 -9.39
CA SER A 323 -20.19 -16.19 -8.19
C SER A 323 -20.35 -17.67 -8.56
N VAL A 324 -19.67 -18.14 -9.61
CA VAL A 324 -19.50 -19.57 -9.88
C VAL A 324 -18.16 -20.04 -9.31
N LEU A 325 -18.00 -19.91 -7.99
CA LEU A 325 -17.03 -20.69 -7.20
C LEU A 325 -17.66 -21.06 -5.85
N THR A 326 -18.86 -21.63 -5.90
CA THR A 326 -19.38 -22.58 -4.91
C THR A 326 -19.36 -23.98 -5.51
N ALA A 327 -18.18 -24.45 -5.94
CA ALA A 327 -17.94 -25.88 -5.99
C ALA A 327 -17.71 -26.36 -4.54
N GLN A 328 -18.80 -26.51 -3.78
CA GLN A 328 -18.79 -27.46 -2.68
C GLN A 328 -18.52 -28.85 -3.28
N PRO A 329 -17.59 -29.65 -2.74
CA PRO A 329 -17.53 -31.04 -3.12
C PRO A 329 -18.81 -31.68 -2.60
N THR A 330 -19.75 -31.96 -3.50
CA THR A 330 -20.86 -32.83 -3.19
C THR A 330 -20.26 -34.19 -2.88
N THR A 331 -20.38 -34.59 -1.62
CA THR A 331 -20.23 -35.96 -1.16
C THR A 331 -21.20 -36.83 -1.94
N ARG A 332 -20.76 -37.35 -3.08
CA ARG A 332 -21.41 -38.49 -3.72
C ARG A 332 -20.99 -39.73 -2.96
N SER A 333 -21.91 -40.17 -2.12
CA SER A 333 -22.12 -41.56 -1.71
C SER A 333 -21.75 -42.52 -2.85
N PHE A 334 -20.74 -43.36 -2.60
CA PHE A 334 -20.57 -44.64 -3.28
C PHE A 334 -20.61 -45.72 -2.21
N ALA A 335 -21.82 -46.03 -1.76
CA ALA A 335 -22.15 -47.37 -1.32
C ALA A 335 -22.68 -48.13 -2.55
N ASN A 336 -22.17 -49.35 -2.74
CA ASN A 336 -22.64 -50.45 -3.58
C ASN A 336 -21.69 -50.84 -4.71
N TYR A 337 -20.72 -51.69 -4.39
CA TYR A 337 -20.41 -52.84 -5.23
C TYR A 337 -20.15 -54.06 -4.33
N SER A 338 -21.10 -54.98 -4.32
CA SER A 338 -20.92 -56.35 -3.82
C SER A 338 -19.93 -57.10 -4.70
N PRO A 339 -19.10 -58.00 -4.14
CA PRO A 339 -18.29 -58.92 -4.91
C PRO A 339 -19.06 -60.22 -5.16
N LEU A 340 -19.13 -60.65 -6.42
CA LEU A 340 -19.42 -62.03 -6.76
C LEU A 340 -18.46 -62.53 -7.84
N ALA A 341 -17.72 -63.57 -7.44
CA ALA A 341 -17.25 -64.72 -8.20
C ALA A 341 -16.27 -64.51 -9.36
N SER A 342 -15.01 -64.89 -9.13
CA SER A 342 -14.40 -66.12 -9.69
C SER A 342 -13.22 -66.54 -8.82
#